data_AF-T1KKH7-F1
#
_entry.id   AF-T1KKH7-F1
#
_cell.length_a   1.000
_cell.length_b   1.000
_cell.length_c   1.000
_cell.angle_alpha   90.00
_cell.angle_beta   90.00
_cell.angle_gamma   90.00
#
_symmetry.space_group_name_H-M   'P 1'
#
loop_
_entity.id
_entity.type
_entity.pdbx_description
1 polymer ?
#
loop_
_entity_poly.entity_id
_entity_poly.type
_entity_poly.pdbx_seq_one_letter_code
_entity_poly.pdbx_strand_id
1 'polypeptide(L)'
;MALVDNDIEIVVFNYFRQQFALKDVQWTPPYTNRPAQAEEQIINRFVEVLNQLTTDFRSTEGFSELIDKLDSVTHNLDRLPAESFDDSGYAVFTGIAEHLFAEGIKWCHILTLFVFAFELANEFLRIKDDTAVVECIANWLILYTSERLLDWINDHQNTE
;
A
#
# COMPACT_ATOMS: atom_id res chain seq x y z
N MET A 1 -18.46 9.74 6.43
CA MET A 1 -17.44 10.30 7.34
C MET A 1 -16.17 10.35 6.51
N ALA A 2 -15.54 11.52 6.38
CA ALA A 2 -14.28 11.62 5.66
C ALA A 2 -13.17 10.92 6.45
N LEU A 3 -12.23 10.29 5.75
CA LEU A 3 -11.02 9.72 6.33
C LEU A 3 -10.07 10.85 6.71
N VAL A 4 -9.36 10.70 7.82
CA VAL A 4 -8.25 11.56 8.24
C VAL A 4 -6.92 10.81 8.15
N ASP A 5 -5.78 11.50 8.29
CA ASP A 5 -4.44 10.90 8.15
C ASP A 5 -4.24 9.65 9.04
N ASN A 6 -4.69 9.71 10.29
CA ASN A 6 -4.59 8.57 11.21
C ASN A 6 -5.40 7.36 10.72
N ASP A 7 -6.48 7.56 9.94
CA ASP A 7 -7.26 6.45 9.38
C ASP A 7 -6.48 5.75 8.27
N ILE A 8 -5.69 6.49 7.49
CA ILE A 8 -4.87 5.94 6.39
C ILE A 8 -3.80 4.99 6.93
N GLU A 9 -3.14 5.34 8.04
CA GLU A 9 -2.21 4.44 8.73
C GLU A 9 -2.88 3.11 9.07
N ILE A 10 -4.05 3.16 9.71
CA ILE A 10 -4.79 1.97 10.13
C ILE A 10 -5.25 1.16 8.92
N VAL A 11 -5.74 1.81 7.86
CA VAL A 11 -6.17 1.16 6.62
C VAL A 11 -5.00 0.40 5.97
N VAL A 12 -3.85 1.06 5.78
CA VAL A 12 -2.68 0.45 5.12
C VAL A 12 -2.15 -0.71 5.94
N PHE A 13 -1.99 -0.55 7.25
CA PHE A 13 -1.51 -1.61 8.14
C PHE A 13 -2.48 -2.80 8.20
N ASN A 14 -3.79 -2.57 8.30
CA ASN A 14 -4.75 -3.67 8.29
C ASN A 14 -4.81 -4.36 6.92
N TYR A 15 -4.66 -3.62 5.82
CA TYR A 15 -4.53 -4.19 4.47
C TYR A 15 -3.30 -5.10 4.37
N PHE A 16 -2.11 -4.61 4.73
CA PHE A 16 -0.87 -5.39 4.72
C PHE A 16 -0.98 -6.66 5.57
N ARG A 17 -1.50 -6.53 6.80
CA ARG A 17 -1.71 -7.67 7.71
C ARG A 17 -2.59 -8.75 7.09
N GLN A 18 -3.72 -8.36 6.47
CA GLN A 18 -4.62 -9.32 5.83
C GLN A 18 -3.99 -9.95 4.60
N GLN A 19 -3.27 -9.17 3.78
CA GLN A 19 -2.60 -9.68 2.59
C GLN A 19 -1.43 -10.63 2.93
N PHE A 20 -0.65 -10.36 3.98
CA PHE A 20 0.37 -11.28 4.48
C PHE A 20 -0.24 -12.57 5.04
N ALA A 21 -1.37 -12.47 5.76
CA ALA A 21 -2.06 -13.65 6.26
C ALA A 21 -2.52 -14.60 5.13
N LEU A 22 -2.91 -14.06 3.96
CA LEU A 22 -3.22 -14.86 2.76
C LEU A 22 -2.00 -15.58 2.18
N LYS A 23 -0.78 -15.14 2.49
CA LYS A 23 0.49 -15.77 2.10
C LYS A 23 1.12 -16.59 3.24
N ASP A 24 0.35 -16.89 4.29
CA ASP A 24 0.81 -17.59 5.50
C ASP A 24 1.95 -16.86 6.25
N VAL A 25 2.08 -15.54 6.07
CA VAL A 25 3.06 -14.71 6.77
C VAL A 25 2.39 -14.01 7.95
N GLN A 26 2.97 -14.18 9.14
CA GLN A 26 2.52 -13.49 10.35
C GLN A 26 3.28 -12.16 10.49
N TRP A 27 2.67 -11.08 10.02
CA TRP A 27 3.17 -9.72 10.25
C TRP A 27 2.24 -8.97 11.21
N THR A 28 2.81 -8.34 12.22
CA THR A 28 2.07 -7.53 13.19
C THR A 28 2.41 -6.06 12.97
N PRO A 29 1.43 -5.22 12.60
CA PRO A 29 1.68 -3.80 12.40
C PRO A 29 2.04 -3.08 13.71
N PRO A 30 2.92 -2.07 13.65
CA PRO A 30 3.26 -1.25 14.79
C PRO A 30 2.14 -0.24 15.07
N TYR A 31 1.00 -0.69 15.62
CA TYR A 31 -0.11 0.21 15.93
C TYR A 31 0.33 1.30 16.92
N THR A 32 0.32 2.56 16.50
CA THR A 32 0.60 3.71 17.38
C THR A 32 -0.66 4.23 18.07
N ASN A 33 -1.84 4.08 17.45
CA ASN A 33 -3.12 4.51 18.02
C ASN A 33 -4.25 3.52 17.73
N ARG A 34 -5.15 3.30 18.70
CA ARG A 34 -6.34 2.47 18.53
C ARG A 34 -7.53 3.37 18.16
N PRO A 35 -8.21 3.13 17.03
CA PRO A 35 -9.39 3.94 16.66
C PRO A 35 -10.54 3.72 17.64
N ALA A 36 -11.48 4.66 17.69
CA ALA A 36 -12.73 4.44 18.41
C ALA A 36 -13.56 3.33 17.73
N GLN A 37 -14.40 2.62 18.48
CA GLN A 37 -15.16 1.45 17.97
C GLN A 37 -16.01 1.73 16.71
N ALA A 38 -16.52 2.95 16.53
CA ALA A 38 -17.31 3.32 15.35
C ALA A 38 -16.44 3.58 14.10
N GLU A 39 -15.25 4.16 14.28
CA GLU A 39 -14.26 4.38 13.22
C GLU A 39 -13.69 3.03 12.75
N GLU A 40 -13.49 2.11 13.70
CA GLU A 40 -13.04 0.74 13.44
C GLU A 40 -13.96 -0.01 12.45
N GLN A 41 -15.29 0.19 12.51
CA GLN A 41 -16.22 -0.47 11.58
C GLN A 41 -16.09 0.04 10.14
N ILE A 42 -15.93 1.35 9.95
CA ILE A 42 -15.78 1.96 8.62
C ILE A 42 -14.45 1.52 8.00
N ILE A 43 -13.38 1.59 8.78
CA ILE A 43 -12.04 1.16 8.36
C ILE A 43 -12.03 -0.32 8.01
N ASN A 44 -12.64 -1.18 8.83
CA ASN A 44 -12.72 -2.62 8.55
C ASN A 44 -13.45 -2.90 7.24
N ARG A 45 -14.60 -2.24 6.99
CA ARG A 45 -15.33 -2.40 5.73
C ARG A 45 -14.52 -1.93 4.53
N PHE A 46 -13.79 -0.82 4.66
CA PHE A 46 -12.93 -0.31 3.59
C PHE A 46 -11.82 -1.31 3.25
N VAL A 47 -11.16 -1.86 4.29
CA VAL A 47 -10.12 -2.88 4.13
C VAL A 47 -10.68 -4.16 3.51
N GLU A 48 -11.87 -4.61 3.92
CA GLU A 48 -12.55 -5.77 3.31
C GLU A 48 -12.79 -5.58 1.81
N VAL A 49 -13.29 -4.41 1.40
CA VAL A 49 -13.51 -4.08 -0.02
C VAL A 49 -12.18 -4.04 -0.78
N LEU A 50 -11.14 -3.40 -0.22
CA LEU A 50 -9.81 -3.39 -0.82
C LEU A 50 -9.24 -4.79 -1.03
N ASN A 51 -9.45 -5.70 -0.08
CA ASN A 51 -8.98 -7.08 -0.17
C ASN A 51 -9.76 -7.90 -1.21
N GLN A 52 -11.07 -7.69 -1.32
CA GLN A 52 -11.86 -8.29 -2.38
C GLN A 52 -11.39 -7.82 -3.76
N LEU A 53 -11.26 -6.50 -3.94
CA LEU A 53 -10.79 -5.91 -5.19
C LEU A 53 -9.36 -6.33 -5.54
N THR A 54 -8.48 -6.47 -4.55
CA THR A 54 -7.13 -7.02 -4.75
C THR A 54 -7.18 -8.45 -5.26
N THR A 55 -8.07 -9.28 -4.71
CA THR A 55 -8.24 -10.67 -5.14
C THR A 55 -8.73 -10.75 -6.58
N ASP A 56 -9.69 -9.90 -6.95
CA ASP A 56 -10.20 -9.83 -8.31
C ASP A 56 -9.12 -9.31 -9.27
N PHE A 57 -8.38 -8.27 -8.88
CA PHE A 57 -7.30 -7.68 -9.66
C PHE A 57 -6.16 -8.68 -9.95
N ARG A 58 -5.80 -9.54 -8.98
CA ARG A 58 -4.78 -10.59 -9.16
C ARG A 58 -5.10 -11.58 -10.28
N SER A 59 -6.37 -11.69 -10.67
CA SER A 59 -6.81 -12.57 -11.76
C SER A 59 -6.82 -11.87 -13.13
N THR A 60 -6.34 -10.62 -13.22
CA THR A 60 -6.33 -9.82 -14.45
C THR A 60 -4.94 -9.75 -15.10
N GLU A 61 -4.88 -9.45 -16.40
CA GLU A 61 -3.61 -9.21 -17.10
C GLU A 61 -2.82 -8.03 -16.51
N GLY A 62 -3.51 -7.02 -15.99
CA GLY A 62 -2.88 -5.86 -15.33
C GLY A 62 -2.06 -6.23 -14.11
N PHE A 63 -2.37 -7.35 -13.43
CA PHE A 63 -1.54 -7.85 -12.35
C PHE A 63 -0.24 -8.46 -12.86
N SER A 64 -0.24 -9.14 -14.02
CA SER A 64 0.98 -9.66 -14.62
C SER A 64 1.95 -8.53 -14.99
N GLU A 65 1.43 -7.46 -15.60
CA GLU A 65 2.25 -6.28 -15.93
C GLU A 65 2.79 -5.58 -14.68
N LEU A 66 2.02 -5.60 -13.59
CA LEU A 66 2.47 -5.06 -12.31
C LEU A 66 3.67 -5.85 -11.76
N ILE A 67 3.62 -7.18 -11.83
CA ILE A 67 4.69 -8.06 -11.34
C ILE A 67 5.97 -7.88 -12.18
N ASP A 68 5.85 -7.74 -13.50
CA ASP A 68 7.02 -7.46 -14.37
C ASP A 68 7.71 -6.13 -13.97
N LYS A 69 6.91 -5.10 -13.64
CA LYS A 69 7.44 -3.82 -13.13
C LYS A 69 8.04 -3.97 -11.74
N LEU A 70 7.42 -4.79 -10.89
CA LEU A 70 7.86 -5.04 -9.53
C LEU A 70 9.28 -5.61 -9.50
N ASP A 71 9.58 -6.59 -10.33
CA ASP A 71 10.91 -7.22 -10.40
C ASP A 71 12.01 -6.19 -10.71
N SER A 72 11.75 -5.28 -11.65
CA SER A 72 12.66 -4.19 -12.00
C SER A 72 12.90 -3.24 -10.82
N VAL A 73 11.83 -2.85 -10.13
CA VAL A 73 11.92 -1.94 -8.98
C VAL A 73 12.64 -2.59 -7.81
N THR A 74 12.28 -3.84 -7.48
CA THR A 74 12.94 -4.62 -6.43
C THR A 74 14.44 -4.75 -6.70
N HIS A 75 14.83 -5.07 -7.93
CA HIS A 75 16.25 -5.15 -8.29
C HIS A 75 17.00 -3.82 -8.11
N ASN A 76 16.36 -2.69 -8.42
CA ASN A 76 16.97 -1.37 -8.24
C ASN A 76 17.10 -1.00 -6.76
N LEU A 77 16.04 -1.26 -5.97
CA LEU A 77 16.01 -0.95 -4.55
C LEU A 77 16.92 -1.86 -3.73
N ASP A 78 17.10 -3.13 -4.11
CA ASP A 78 17.98 -4.08 -3.41
C ASP A 78 19.45 -3.68 -3.43
N ARG A 79 19.85 -2.86 -4.41
CA ARG A 79 21.21 -2.34 -4.58
C ARG A 79 21.48 -1.08 -3.75
N LEU A 80 20.46 -0.51 -3.12
CA LEU A 80 20.62 0.65 -2.26
C LEU A 80 21.30 0.25 -0.94
N PRO A 81 22.22 1.08 -0.43
CA PRO A 81 22.68 0.98 0.95
C PRO A 81 21.50 1.04 1.93
N ALA A 82 21.55 0.26 3.01
CA ALA A 82 20.50 0.20 4.02
C ALA A 82 20.17 1.59 4.61
N GLU A 83 21.19 2.42 4.84
CA GLU A 83 21.05 3.81 5.33
C GLU A 83 20.30 4.75 4.38
N SER A 84 20.23 4.41 3.10
CA SER A 84 19.53 5.20 2.07
C SER A 84 18.24 4.56 1.58
N PHE A 85 17.93 3.34 2.05
CA PHE A 85 16.81 2.56 1.55
C PHE A 85 15.49 3.30 1.74
N ASP A 86 15.29 3.94 2.89
CA ASP A 86 14.06 4.67 3.19
C ASP A 86 13.89 5.89 2.28
N ASP A 87 14.78 6.88 2.36
CA ASP A 87 14.67 8.11 1.58
C ASP A 87 14.72 7.89 0.06
N SER A 88 15.67 7.08 -0.42
CA SER A 88 15.83 6.82 -1.86
C SER A 88 14.76 5.87 -2.37
N GLY A 89 14.32 4.91 -1.54
CA GLY A 89 13.23 4.01 -1.87
C GLY A 89 11.90 4.74 -1.95
N TYR A 90 11.62 5.66 -1.03
CA TYR A 90 10.47 6.53 -1.10
C TYR A 90 10.47 7.37 -2.38
N ALA A 91 11.62 7.95 -2.76
CA ALA A 91 11.74 8.71 -4.01
C ALA A 91 11.38 7.86 -5.25
N VAL A 92 11.87 6.62 -5.32
CA VAL A 92 11.52 5.67 -6.39
C VAL A 92 10.03 5.33 -6.35
N PHE A 93 9.48 5.05 -5.17
CA PHE A 93 8.06 4.76 -4.98
C PHE A 93 7.17 5.91 -5.45
N THR A 94 7.48 7.16 -5.06
CA THR A 94 6.79 8.35 -5.57
C THR A 94 6.86 8.47 -7.08
N GLY A 95 8.02 8.21 -7.70
CA GLY A 95 8.15 8.26 -9.16
C GLY A 95 7.21 7.28 -9.88
N ILE A 96 7.01 6.10 -9.30
CA ILE A 96 6.08 5.09 -9.83
C ILE A 96 4.64 5.56 -9.65
N ALA A 97 4.30 6.07 -8.46
CA ALA A 97 2.97 6.57 -8.17
C ALA A 97 2.61 7.75 -9.09
N GLU A 98 3.48 8.74 -9.23
CA GLU A 98 3.27 9.88 -10.15
C GLU A 98 3.08 9.43 -11.60
N HIS A 99 3.83 8.41 -12.05
CA HIS A 99 3.62 7.84 -13.38
C HIS A 99 2.25 7.16 -13.50
N LEU A 100 1.83 6.42 -12.47
CA LEU A 100 0.53 5.75 -12.41
C LEU A 100 -0.64 6.74 -12.44
N PHE A 101 -0.47 7.93 -11.84
CA PHE A 101 -1.49 8.98 -11.80
C PHE A 101 -1.30 10.09 -12.83
N ALA A 102 -0.40 9.94 -13.80
CA ALA A 102 -0.08 10.98 -14.78
C ALA A 102 -1.30 11.46 -15.59
N GLU A 103 -2.29 10.58 -15.82
CA GLU A 103 -3.55 10.88 -16.51
C GLU A 103 -4.71 11.20 -15.56
N GLY A 104 -4.43 11.37 -14.26
CA GLY A 104 -5.40 11.63 -13.22
C GLY A 104 -5.61 10.46 -12.25
N ILE A 105 -6.16 10.80 -11.09
CA ILE A 105 -6.46 9.85 -10.01
C ILE A 105 -7.75 9.09 -10.35
N LYS A 106 -7.69 7.76 -10.23
CA LYS A 106 -8.81 6.83 -10.41
C LYS A 106 -8.73 5.74 -9.35
N TRP A 107 -9.88 5.19 -8.96
CA TRP A 107 -9.93 4.09 -7.98
C TRP A 107 -9.09 2.88 -8.38
N CYS A 108 -9.06 2.51 -9.67
CA CYS A 108 -8.22 1.43 -10.15
C CYS A 108 -6.72 1.70 -9.96
N HIS A 109 -6.27 2.95 -10.18
CA HIS A 109 -4.88 3.34 -9.95
C HIS A 109 -4.52 3.32 -8.46
N ILE A 110 -5.43 3.78 -7.59
CA ILE A 110 -5.24 3.68 -6.13
C ILE A 110 -5.11 2.21 -5.72
N LEU A 111 -6.00 1.33 -6.20
CA LEU A 111 -5.91 -0.10 -5.95
C LEU A 111 -4.58 -0.68 -6.45
N THR A 112 -4.16 -0.35 -7.67
CA THR A 112 -2.87 -0.81 -8.22
C THR A 112 -1.69 -0.36 -7.35
N LEU A 113 -1.70 0.87 -6.82
CA LEU A 113 -0.64 1.34 -5.92
C LEU A 113 -0.62 0.55 -4.60
N PHE A 114 -1.77 0.26 -4.03
CA PHE A 114 -1.88 -0.55 -2.80
C PHE A 114 -1.33 -1.96 -3.01
N VAL A 115 -1.74 -2.61 -4.10
CA VAL A 115 -1.25 -3.95 -4.47
C VAL A 115 0.26 -3.91 -4.73
N PHE A 116 0.73 -2.91 -5.46
CA PHE A 116 2.16 -2.71 -5.74
C PHE A 116 2.99 -2.62 -4.45
N ALA A 117 2.59 -1.74 -3.52
CA ALA A 117 3.30 -1.55 -2.27
C ALA A 117 3.35 -2.84 -1.44
N PHE A 118 2.24 -3.57 -1.38
CA PHE A 118 2.20 -4.85 -0.65
C PHE A 118 3.08 -5.91 -1.31
N GLU A 119 3.00 -6.11 -2.63
CA GLU A 119 3.83 -7.12 -3.29
C GLU A 119 5.32 -6.75 -3.20
N LEU A 120 5.67 -5.45 -3.23
CA LEU A 120 7.03 -4.96 -2.97
C LEU A 120 7.50 -5.31 -1.56
N ALA A 121 6.69 -5.04 -0.55
CA ALA A 121 7.00 -5.38 0.82
C ALA A 121 7.14 -6.89 1.02
N ASN A 122 6.27 -7.69 0.40
CA ASN A 122 6.34 -9.13 0.44
C ASN A 122 7.62 -9.69 -0.21
N GLU A 123 8.02 -9.14 -1.35
CA GLU A 123 9.25 -9.57 -2.02
C GLU A 123 10.49 -9.19 -1.21
N PHE A 124 10.54 -7.96 -0.69
CA PHE A 124 11.65 -7.54 0.17
C PHE A 124 11.73 -8.32 1.48
N LEU A 125 10.59 -8.66 2.09
CA LEU A 125 10.57 -9.53 3.26
C LEU A 125 11.20 -10.89 2.94
N ARG A 126 10.91 -11.46 1.77
CA ARG A 126 11.51 -12.74 1.34
C ARG A 126 13.00 -12.65 1.06
N ILE A 127 13.47 -11.51 0.54
CA ILE A 127 14.88 -11.30 0.18
C ILE A 127 15.73 -10.98 1.42
N LYS A 128 15.23 -10.12 2.30
CA LYS A 128 15.98 -9.57 3.44
C LYS A 128 15.71 -10.28 4.76
N ASP A 129 14.59 -11.00 4.87
CA ASP A 129 14.10 -11.61 6.12
C ASP A 129 14.00 -10.58 7.27
N ASP A 130 13.60 -9.35 6.94
CA ASP A 130 13.51 -8.23 7.87
C ASP A 130 12.15 -7.54 7.78
N THR A 131 11.40 -7.57 8.88
CA THR A 131 10.08 -6.94 8.99
C THR A 131 10.15 -5.41 9.03
N ALA A 132 11.30 -4.81 9.35
CA ALA A 132 11.47 -3.36 9.31
C ALA A 132 11.29 -2.81 7.89
N VAL A 133 11.69 -3.58 6.87
CA VAL A 133 11.50 -3.19 5.46
C VAL A 133 10.01 -3.13 5.08
N VAL A 134 9.21 -4.04 5.64
CA VAL A 134 7.74 -4.02 5.47
C VAL A 134 7.15 -2.72 6.02
N GLU A 135 7.61 -2.31 7.21
CA GLU A 135 7.17 -1.08 7.85
C GLU A 135 7.57 0.16 7.03
N CYS A 136 8.80 0.21 6.50
CA CYS A 136 9.23 1.31 5.63
C CYS A 136 8.33 1.44 4.40
N ILE A 137 8.07 0.33 3.69
CA ILE A 137 7.25 0.35 2.47
C ILE A 137 5.78 0.68 2.79
N ALA A 138 5.24 0.18 3.90
CA ALA A 138 3.91 0.57 4.37
C ALA A 138 3.85 2.08 4.66
N ASN A 139 4.88 2.64 5.31
CA ASN A 139 4.97 4.07 5.59
C ASN A 139 5.06 4.92 4.31
N TRP A 140 5.74 4.44 3.27
CA TRP A 140 5.73 5.11 1.96
C TRP A 140 4.32 5.23 1.38
N LEU A 141 3.54 4.15 1.47
CA LEU A 141 2.15 4.14 1.01
C LEU A 141 1.27 5.06 1.87
N ILE A 142 1.45 5.04 3.19
CA ILE A 142 0.73 5.92 4.13
C ILE A 142 1.00 7.38 3.77
N LEU A 143 2.28 7.77 3.70
CA LEU A 143 2.70 9.14 3.43
C LEU A 143 2.15 9.62 2.08
N TYR A 144 2.31 8.84 1.02
CA TYR A 144 1.80 9.21 -0.29
C TYR A 144 0.27 9.31 -0.32
N THR A 145 -0.42 8.37 0.33
CA THR A 145 -1.88 8.35 0.34
C THR A 145 -2.43 9.56 1.11
N SER A 146 -1.88 9.84 2.29
CA SER A 146 -2.22 11.03 3.09
C SER A 146 -1.96 12.33 2.33
N GLU A 147 -0.78 12.51 1.74
CA GLU A 147 -0.41 13.77 1.12
C GLU A 147 -1.04 14.02 -0.26
N ARG A 148 -1.32 12.96 -1.03
CA ARG A 148 -1.67 13.10 -2.47
C ARG A 148 -3.02 12.53 -2.83
N LEU A 149 -3.53 11.56 -2.08
CA LEU A 149 -4.74 10.81 -2.47
C LEU A 149 -5.91 11.07 -1.52
N LEU A 150 -5.67 11.47 -0.27
CA LEU A 150 -6.70 11.57 0.76
C LEU A 150 -7.82 12.54 0.39
N ASP A 151 -7.48 13.74 -0.08
CA ASP A 151 -8.47 14.73 -0.52
C ASP A 151 -9.34 14.17 -1.66
N TRP A 152 -8.71 13.56 -2.65
CA TRP A 152 -9.42 12.95 -3.77
C TRP A 152 -10.32 11.78 -3.32
N ILE A 153 -9.82 10.93 -2.43
CA ILE A 153 -10.57 9.81 -1.84
C ILE A 153 -11.82 10.35 -1.13
N ASN A 154 -11.67 11.38 -0.30
CA ASN A 154 -12.77 11.97 0.45
C ASN A 154 -13.81 12.62 -0.45
N ASP A 155 -13.39 13.28 -1.54
CA ASP A 155 -14.29 13.89 -2.52
C ASP A 155 -15.10 12.85 -3.32
N HIS A 156 -14.58 11.62 -3.48
CA HIS A 156 -15.16 10.57 -4.33
C HIS A 156 -15.75 9.38 -3.55
N GLN A 157 -15.82 9.45 -2.22
CA GLN A 157 -16.41 8.40 -1.37
C GLN A 157 -17.91 8.17 -1.61
N ASN A 158 -18.63 9.11 -2.24
CA ASN A 158 -20.08 9.04 -2.47
C ASN A 158 -20.46 8.86 -3.94
N THR A 159 -19.50 8.65 -4.84
CA THR A 159 -19.75 8.44 -6.27
C THR A 159 -19.63 6.96 -6.62
N GLU A 160 -20.67 6.20 -6.26
CA GLU A 160 -21.55 5.38 -7.12
C GLU A 160 -22.53 4.55 -6.26
#